data_AF-A0A076H8N4-F1
#
_entry.id   AF-A0A076H8N4-F1
#
_cell.length_a   1.000
_cell.length_b   1.000
_cell.length_c   1.000
_cell.angle_alpha   90.00
_cell.angle_beta   90.00
_cell.angle_gamma   90.00
#
_symmetry.space_group_name_H-M   'P 1'
#
loop_
_entity.id
_entity.type
_entity.pdbx_description
1 polymer ?
#
loop_
_entity_poly.entity_id
_entity_poly.type
_entity_poly.pdbx_seq_one_letter_code
_entity_poly.pdbx_strand_id
1 'polypeptide(L)' 'MSLVQIYLDAVTHQVITSEELAYLAGHQDLFDRTELKLSARLEQLISSGTISVGLR' A
#
# COMPACT_ATOMS: atom_id res chain seq x y z
N MET A 1 6.29 -8.45 5.85
CA MET A 1 5.30 -8.45 4.74
C MET A 1 5.98 -7.90 3.51
N SER A 2 5.66 -8.36 2.29
CA SER A 2 6.15 -7.69 1.08
C SER A 2 5.17 -6.59 0.63
N LEU A 3 5.66 -5.61 -0.13
CA LEU A 3 4.78 -4.60 -0.72
C LEU A 3 3.66 -5.23 -1.56
N VAL A 4 3.98 -6.30 -2.28
CA VAL A 4 3.01 -7.04 -3.11
C VAL A 4 1.88 -7.62 -2.26
N GLN A 5 2.19 -8.15 -1.07
CA GLN A 5 1.18 -8.66 -0.15
C GLN A 5 0.29 -7.54 0.37
N ILE A 6 0.89 -6.42 0.80
CA ILE A 6 0.15 -5.23 1.27
C ILE A 6 -0.77 -4.72 0.14
N TYR A 7 -0.26 -4.62 -1.08
CA TYR A 7 -1.02 -4.16 -2.23
C TYR A 7 -2.20 -5.08 -2.55
N LEU A 8 -1.95 -6.39 -2.64
CA LEU A 8 -3.00 -7.35 -2.95
C LEU A 8 -4.07 -7.32 -1.88
N ASP A 9 -3.65 -7.34 -0.62
CA ASP A 9 -4.57 -7.30 0.49
C ASP A 9 -5.39 -6.00 0.44
N ALA A 10 -4.72 -4.84 0.32
CA ALA A 10 -5.34 -3.52 0.26
C ALA A 10 -6.42 -3.39 -0.82
N VAL A 11 -6.14 -3.93 -2.01
CA VAL A 11 -7.09 -3.95 -3.13
C VAL A 11 -8.24 -4.92 -2.88
N THR A 12 -7.97 -6.10 -2.30
CA THR A 12 -8.99 -7.12 -2.03
C THR A 12 -10.02 -6.65 -1.00
N HIS A 13 -9.59 -6.07 0.11
CA HIS A 13 -10.52 -5.62 1.15
C HIS A 13 -10.87 -4.13 1.07
N GLN A 14 -10.35 -3.40 0.08
CA GLN A 14 -10.59 -1.96 -0.13
C GLN A 14 -10.24 -1.09 1.09
N VAL A 15 -9.39 -1.59 1.97
CA VAL A 15 -8.91 -0.92 3.18
C VAL A 15 -7.40 -1.11 3.22
N ILE A 16 -6.64 -0.16 3.75
CA ILE A 16 -5.24 -0.37 4.13
C ILE A 16 -5.07 0.04 5.59
N THR A 17 -4.31 -0.75 6.34
CA THR A 17 -4.07 -0.47 7.75
C THR A 17 -2.98 0.59 7.94
N SER A 18 -3.00 1.23 9.10
CA SER A 18 -1.95 2.18 9.49
C SER A 18 -0.58 1.51 9.62
N GLU A 19 -0.53 0.23 10.01
CA GLU A 19 0.73 -0.54 10.08
C GLU A 19 1.30 -0.80 8.69
N GLU A 20 0.44 -1.17 7.74
CA GLU A 20 0.83 -1.35 6.34
C GLU A 20 1.33 -0.03 5.74
N LEU A 21 0.65 1.09 5.99
CA LEU A 21 1.12 2.42 5.59
C LEU A 21 2.46 2.81 6.22
N ALA A 22 2.65 2.52 7.51
CA ALA A 22 3.91 2.77 8.19
C ALA A 22 5.05 1.91 7.60
N TYR A 23 4.76 0.65 7.26
CA TYR A 23 5.70 -0.22 6.57
C TYR A 23 6.10 0.37 5.21
N LEU A 24 5.12 0.85 4.43
CA LEU A 24 5.37 1.50 3.13
C LEU A 24 6.26 2.73 3.26
N ALA A 25 5.97 3.61 4.22
CA ALA A 25 6.75 4.83 4.45
C ALA A 25 8.18 4.53 4.95
N GLY A 26 8.34 3.52 5.79
CA GLY A 26 9.64 3.16 6.39
C GLY A 26 10.57 2.32 5.52
N HIS A 27 10.08 1.72 4.43
CA HIS A 27 10.84 0.80 3.58
C HIS A 27 10.95 1.27 2.11
N GLN A 28 10.60 2.53 1.80
CA GLN A 28 10.68 3.04 0.41
C GLN A 28 12.07 2.91 -0.21
N ASP A 29 13.12 3.08 0.59
CA ASP A 29 14.52 3.00 0.14
C ASP A 29 14.96 1.59 -0.26
N LEU A 30 14.18 0.57 0.12
CA LEU A 30 14.45 -0.84 -0.15
C LEU A 30 13.65 -1.38 -1.35
N PHE A 31 12.76 -0.56 -1.91
CA PHE A 31 11.88 -0.99 -2.99
C PHE A 31 12.59 -1.04 -4.33
N ASP A 32 12.36 -2.13 -5.05
CA ASP A 32 12.78 -2.23 -6.44
C ASP A 32 11.90 -1.35 -7.36
N ARG A 33 12.26 -1.25 -8.64
CA ARG A 33 11.53 -0.42 -9.61
C ARG A 33 10.08 -0.85 -9.81
N THR A 34 9.76 -2.12 -9.61
CA THR A 34 8.40 -2.67 -9.71
C THR A 34 7.60 -2.29 -8.47
N GLU A 35 8.22 -2.41 -7.31
CA GLU A 35 7.66 -2.04 -6.02
C GLU A 35 7.38 -0.53 -5.93
N LEU A 36 8.28 0.31 -6.43
CA LEU A 36 8.02 1.76 -6.54
C LEU A 36 6.79 2.09 -7.41
N LYS A 37 6.53 1.33 -8.47
CA LYS A 37 5.31 1.51 -9.28
C LYS A 37 4.05 1.03 -8.54
N LEU A 38 4.15 -0.06 -7.78
CA LEU A 38 3.03 -0.59 -6.99
C LEU A 38 2.65 0.35 -5.85
N SER A 39 3.64 0.89 -5.13
CA SER A 39 3.41 1.88 -4.06
C SER A 39 2.77 3.15 -4.61
N ALA A 40 3.25 3.69 -5.74
CA ALA A 40 2.63 4.84 -6.39
C ALA A 40 1.17 4.55 -6.83
N ARG A 41 0.90 3.36 -7.35
CA ARG A 41 -0.46 2.95 -7.71
C ARG A 41 -1.37 2.82 -6.49
N LEU A 42 -0.85 2.28 -5.40
CA LEU A 42 -1.56 2.17 -4.14
C LEU A 42 -1.91 3.55 -3.57
N GLU A 43 -0.96 4.47 -3.57
CA GLU A 43 -1.17 5.87 -3.18
C GLU A 43 -2.25 6.55 -4.03
N GLN A 44 -2.27 6.27 -5.33
CA GLN A 44 -3.32 6.76 -6.22
C GLN A 44 -4.70 6.19 -5.84
N LEU A 45 -4.79 4.91 -5.50
CA LEU A 45 -6.05 4.26 -5.07
C LEU A 45 -6.55 4.79 -3.73
N ILE A 46 -5.64 5.14 -2.81
CA ILE A 46 -5.98 5.80 -1.55
C ILE A 46 -6.48 7.22 -1.83
N SER A 47 -5.76 7.97 -2.67
CA SER A 47 -6.10 9.35 -3.03
C SER A 47 -7.42 9.46 -3.80
N SER A 48 -7.78 8.46 -4.61
CA SER A 48 -9.07 8.39 -5.31
C SER A 48 -10.23 7.95 -4.41
N GLY A 49 -9.97 7.61 -3.14
CA GLY A 49 -10.95 7.09 -2.21
C GLY A 49 -11.42 5.67 -2.52
N THR A 50 -10.69 4.93 -3.36
CA THR A 50 -10.99 3.52 -3.67
C THR A 50 -10.53 2.59 -2.55
N ILE A 51 -9.43 2.95 -1.89
CA ILE A 51 -8.93 2.27 -0.68
C ILE A 51 -9.05 3.24 0.48
N SER A 52 -9.71 2.82 1.55
CA SER A 52 -9.80 3.60 2.78
C SER A 52 -8.68 3.26 3.75
N VAL A 53 -8.19 4.25 4.51
CA VAL A 53 -7.28 3.98 5.62
C VAL A 53 -8.11 3.60 6.84
N GLY A 54 -7.92 2.40 7.38
CA GLY A 54 -8.77 1.89 8.45
C GLY A 54 -8.21 0.67 9.18
N LEU A 55 -8.90 0.29 10.24
CA LEU A 55 -8.66 -0.98 10.93
C LEU A 55 -9.46 -2.06 10.20
N ARG A 56 -8.77 -3.14 9.85
CA ARG A 56 -9.37 -4.33 9.22
C ARG A 56 -9.80 -5.33 10.26
#